data_AF-A0AAU6NSB4-F1
#
_entry.id   AF-A0AAU6NSB4-F1
#
_cell.length_a   1.000
_cell.length_b   1.000
_cell.length_c   1.000
_cell.angle_alpha   90.00
_cell.angle_beta   90.00
_cell.angle_gamma   90.00
#
_symmetry.space_group_name_H-M   'P 1'
#
loop_
_entity.id
_entity.type
_entity.pdbx_description
1 polymer ?
#
loop_
_entity_poly.entity_id
_entity_poly.type
_entity_poly.pdbx_seq_one_letter_code
_entity_poly.pdbx_strand_id
1 'polypeptide(L)'
;MTDTVKGRRPSPLQRRVLIVLAALGAKRPGPVATRDIERVLEQGGSAPVYGPNLRASCRRMEAAGWLRTLRAPNMQLAVELTDAGRTVAAPLLADEQARVLAEQRATAVRVLPLFPRSQAEETDDRPVELDGRWHLACRGDYVIRLDGTTCLQLWSAAGQVTRLEGDPLQVAAWLQACHDAGIAVRIQVNESTTPEAGIPDGTAPADLTGTWYRQLDAALQALGITGLTEDIRQAVVSPEAALRALRAPARLLHVLRDADPLTAAGYEKDTEAALTDLLARAGFTGDQVQEMQLHRIRWPQMSEEEFARSLRKSDINEETE
;
A
#
# COMPACT_ATOMS: atom_id res chain seq x y z
N MET A 1 3.85 -55.05 30.90
CA MET A 1 4.63 -53.81 30.73
C MET A 1 4.60 -53.44 29.26
N THR A 2 3.69 -52.53 28.89
CA THR A 2 3.60 -51.97 27.54
C THR A 2 4.58 -50.81 27.45
N ASP A 3 5.75 -51.06 26.87
CA ASP A 3 6.75 -50.03 26.59
C ASP A 3 6.19 -49.06 25.53
N THR A 4 5.72 -47.90 25.98
CA THR A 4 5.39 -46.78 25.09
C THR A 4 6.68 -46.24 24.48
N VAL A 5 6.99 -46.69 23.26
CA VAL A 5 8.08 -46.15 22.45
C VAL A 5 7.91 -44.64 22.33
N LYS A 6 8.74 -43.86 23.03
CA LYS A 6 8.83 -42.40 22.85
C LYS A 6 9.21 -42.14 21.39
N GLY A 7 8.24 -41.75 20.56
CA GLY A 7 8.46 -41.42 19.16
C GLY A 7 9.53 -40.35 19.00
N ARG A 8 10.65 -40.70 18.36
CA ARG A 8 11.79 -39.79 18.15
C ARG A 8 11.33 -38.64 17.25
N ARG A 9 11.45 -37.38 17.70
CA ARG A 9 11.12 -36.21 16.87
C ARG A 9 11.99 -36.21 15.60
N PRO A 10 11.42 -35.96 14.41
CA PRO A 10 12.20 -35.90 13.18
C PRO A 10 13.24 -34.76 13.25
N SER A 11 14.44 -35.00 12.75
CA SER A 11 15.47 -33.95 12.61
C SER A 11 15.06 -32.89 11.57
N PRO A 12 15.71 -31.71 11.51
CA PRO A 12 15.37 -30.67 10.53
C PRO A 12 15.34 -31.18 9.08
N LEU A 13 16.33 -31.97 8.67
CA LEU A 13 16.36 -32.58 7.34
C LEU A 13 15.22 -33.60 7.14
N GLN A 14 14.92 -34.42 8.16
CA GLN A 14 13.81 -35.38 8.08
C GLN A 14 12.46 -34.68 7.98
N ARG A 15 12.23 -33.59 8.74
CA ARG A 15 11.02 -32.76 8.63
C ARG A 15 10.82 -32.26 7.20
N ARG A 16 11.87 -31.69 6.59
CA ARG A 16 11.81 -31.21 5.19
C ARG A 16 11.51 -32.33 4.20
N VAL A 17 12.14 -33.50 4.34
CA VAL A 17 11.88 -34.65 3.45
C VAL A 17 10.44 -35.13 3.59
N LEU A 18 9.91 -35.22 4.81
CA LEU A 18 8.51 -35.59 5.06
C LEU A 18 7.52 -34.59 4.44
N ILE A 19 7.79 -33.28 4.56
CA ILE A 19 7.00 -32.22 3.92
C ILE A 19 7.01 -32.38 2.39
N VAL A 20 8.19 -32.53 1.78
CA VAL A 20 8.34 -32.70 0.33
C VAL A 20 7.59 -33.93 -0.16
N LEU A 21 7.72 -35.06 0.54
CA LEU A 21 7.04 -36.30 0.16
C LEU A 21 5.51 -36.19 0.31
N ALA A 22 5.02 -35.53 1.36
CA ALA A 22 3.59 -35.31 1.54
C ALA A 22 3.02 -34.37 0.46
N ALA A 23 3.74 -33.29 0.14
CA ALA A 23 3.33 -32.35 -0.90
C ALA A 23 3.31 -32.98 -2.30
N LEU A 24 4.32 -33.79 -2.63
CA LEU A 24 4.38 -34.53 -3.89
C LEU A 24 3.30 -35.62 -3.96
N GLY A 25 3.12 -36.37 -2.87
CA GLY A 25 2.10 -37.42 -2.77
C GLY A 25 0.66 -36.89 -2.91
N ALA A 26 0.38 -35.68 -2.40
CA ALA A 26 -0.92 -35.03 -2.58
C ALA A 26 -1.23 -34.69 -4.04
N LYS A 27 -0.20 -34.39 -4.85
CA LYS A 27 -0.36 -34.10 -6.29
C LYS A 27 -0.34 -35.35 -7.16
N ARG A 28 0.56 -36.28 -6.85
CA ARG A 28 0.80 -37.53 -7.59
C ARG A 28 1.18 -38.63 -6.59
N PRO A 29 0.22 -39.47 -6.18
CA PRO A 29 0.51 -40.60 -5.29
C PRO A 29 1.53 -41.56 -5.91
N GLY A 30 2.50 -42.01 -5.12
CA GLY A 30 3.46 -43.04 -5.51
C GLY A 30 4.91 -42.74 -5.09
N PRO A 31 5.85 -43.63 -5.44
CA PRO A 31 7.25 -43.49 -5.07
C PRO A 31 7.94 -42.28 -5.70
N VAL A 32 8.76 -41.58 -4.92
CA VAL A 32 9.52 -40.41 -5.38
C VAL A 32 11.01 -40.75 -5.46
N ALA A 33 11.64 -40.49 -6.60
CA ALA A 33 13.07 -40.70 -6.77
C ALA A 33 13.88 -39.77 -5.86
N THR A 34 14.96 -40.27 -5.25
CA THR A 34 15.77 -39.45 -4.33
C THR A 34 16.36 -38.21 -4.99
N ARG A 35 16.68 -38.29 -6.29
CA ARG A 35 17.15 -37.14 -7.08
C ARG A 35 16.12 -36.01 -7.17
N ASP A 36 14.84 -36.35 -7.24
CA ASP A 36 13.77 -35.35 -7.32
C ASP A 36 13.55 -34.69 -5.95
N ILE A 37 13.74 -35.44 -4.86
CA ILE A 37 13.74 -34.90 -3.49
C ILE A 37 14.93 -33.92 -3.31
N GLU A 38 16.14 -34.28 -3.75
CA GLU A 38 17.31 -33.40 -3.72
C GLU A 38 17.03 -32.08 -4.44
N ARG A 39 16.50 -32.16 -5.67
CA ARG A 39 16.16 -31.00 -6.49
C ARG A 39 15.15 -30.07 -5.82
N VAL A 40 14.08 -30.61 -5.24
CA VAL A 40 13.06 -29.80 -4.56
C VAL A 40 13.61 -29.15 -3.30
N LEU A 41 14.46 -29.87 -2.54
CA LEU A 41 15.11 -29.32 -1.35
C LEU A 41 16.07 -28.17 -1.71
N GLU A 42 16.83 -28.30 -2.80
CA GLU A 42 17.72 -27.24 -3.30
C GLU A 42 16.94 -26.01 -3.76
N GLN A 43 15.82 -26.20 -4.48
CA GLN A 43 14.95 -25.10 -4.93
C GLN A 43 14.27 -24.37 -3.78
N GLY A 44 13.99 -25.05 -2.67
CA GLY A 44 13.40 -24.47 -1.46
C GLY A 44 14.33 -23.60 -0.62
N GLY A 45 15.46 -23.12 -1.18
CA GLY A 45 16.42 -22.25 -0.47
C GLY A 45 17.19 -22.92 0.67
N SER A 46 17.13 -24.25 0.78
CA SER A 46 17.92 -24.98 1.76
C SER A 46 19.38 -25.12 1.33
N ALA A 47 20.31 -25.15 2.29
CA ALA A 47 21.70 -25.52 2.02
C ALA A 47 21.77 -26.84 1.22
N PRO A 48 22.70 -26.96 0.25
CA PRO A 48 22.80 -28.13 -0.61
C PRO A 48 22.80 -29.42 0.21
N VAL A 49 21.82 -30.29 -0.06
CA VAL A 49 21.73 -31.58 0.63
C VAL A 49 22.58 -32.58 -0.14
N TYR A 50 23.79 -32.84 0.36
CA TYR A 50 24.67 -33.83 -0.25
C TYR A 50 24.00 -35.23 -0.24
N GLY A 51 23.96 -35.91 -1.38
CA GLY A 51 23.17 -37.15 -1.55
C GLY A 51 23.44 -38.27 -0.52
N PRO A 52 24.67 -38.48 -0.02
CA PRO A 52 24.92 -39.34 1.14
C PRO A 52 24.12 -38.99 2.39
N ASN A 53 23.93 -37.71 2.70
CA ASN A 53 23.17 -37.26 3.87
C ASN A 53 21.66 -37.49 3.70
N LEU A 54 21.15 -37.30 2.48
CA LEU A 54 19.77 -37.64 2.16
C LEU A 54 19.55 -39.13 2.30
N ARG A 55 20.39 -39.97 1.68
CA ARG A 55 20.29 -41.43 1.77
C ARG A 55 20.38 -41.94 3.21
N ALA A 56 21.31 -41.42 4.01
CA ALA A 56 21.43 -41.77 5.42
C ALA A 56 20.18 -41.37 6.22
N SER A 57 19.56 -40.24 5.88
CA SER A 57 18.31 -39.80 6.52
C SER A 57 17.12 -40.65 6.10
N CYS A 58 17.02 -41.03 4.82
CA CYS A 58 16.01 -41.98 4.32
C CYS A 58 16.10 -43.33 5.03
N ARG A 59 17.29 -43.91 5.17
CA ARG A 59 17.49 -45.18 5.92
C ARG A 59 17.02 -45.08 7.37
N ARG A 60 17.28 -43.96 8.04
CA ARG A 60 16.83 -43.74 9.42
C ARG A 60 15.31 -43.59 9.53
N MET A 61 14.67 -42.97 8.55
CA MET A 61 13.22 -42.82 8.50
C MET A 61 12.53 -44.14 8.10
N GLU A 62 13.16 -44.96 7.26
CA GLU A 62 12.73 -46.33 6.96
C GLU A 62 12.81 -47.22 8.20
N ALA A 63 13.92 -47.16 8.96
CA ALA A 63 14.04 -47.87 10.24
C ALA A 63 13.01 -47.41 11.30
N ALA A 64 12.53 -46.17 11.20
CA ALA A 64 11.46 -45.63 12.03
C ALA A 64 10.05 -45.97 11.50
N GLY A 65 9.95 -46.70 10.39
CA GLY A 65 8.69 -47.09 9.76
C GLY A 65 7.97 -45.98 9.01
N TRP A 66 8.60 -44.82 8.78
CA TRP A 66 7.97 -43.67 8.10
C TRP A 66 8.08 -43.75 6.57
N LEU A 67 9.13 -44.41 6.07
CA LEU A 67 9.39 -44.55 4.63
C LEU A 67 9.52 -46.02 4.23
N ARG A 68 9.24 -46.28 2.95
CA ARG A 68 9.58 -47.52 2.26
C ARG A 68 10.55 -47.21 1.11
N THR A 69 11.72 -47.84 1.10
CA THR A 69 12.66 -47.72 -0.01
C THR A 69 12.33 -48.71 -1.12
N LEU A 70 12.32 -48.25 -2.36
CA LEU A 70 12.12 -49.03 -3.57
C LEU A 70 13.34 -48.87 -4.48
N ARG A 71 13.79 -50.00 -5.04
CA ARG A 71 14.95 -50.04 -5.93
C ARG A 71 14.48 -50.45 -7.31
N ALA A 72 14.63 -49.55 -8.28
CA ALA A 72 14.36 -49.86 -9.67
C ALA A 72 15.50 -50.71 -10.28
N PRO A 73 15.25 -51.50 -11.35
CA PRO A 73 16.28 -52.28 -12.04
C PRO A 73 17.43 -51.42 -12.59
N ASN A 74 17.17 -50.14 -12.87
CA ASN A 74 18.15 -49.13 -13.29
C ASN A 74 18.98 -48.55 -12.12
N MET A 75 18.94 -49.19 -10.94
CA MET A 75 19.66 -48.80 -9.71
C MET A 75 19.24 -47.46 -9.10
N GLN A 76 18.18 -46.82 -9.60
CA GLN A 76 17.63 -45.61 -9.00
C GLN A 76 16.85 -45.94 -7.72
N LEU A 77 17.05 -45.12 -6.70
CA LEU A 77 16.45 -45.28 -5.39
C LEU A 77 15.24 -44.36 -5.30
N ALA A 78 14.08 -44.94 -5.01
CA ALA A 78 12.84 -44.21 -4.77
C ALA A 78 12.36 -44.47 -3.34
N VAL A 79 11.64 -43.51 -2.76
CA VAL A 79 11.06 -43.65 -1.42
C VAL A 79 9.58 -43.25 -1.45
N GLU A 80 8.80 -43.90 -0.61
CA GLU A 80 7.36 -43.64 -0.45
C GLU A 80 7.01 -43.51 1.03
N LEU A 81 6.03 -42.66 1.37
CA LEU A 81 5.49 -42.57 2.73
C LEU A 81 4.65 -43.81 3.04
N THR A 82 4.90 -44.43 4.20
CA THR A 82 3.99 -45.39 4.80
C THR A 82 2.79 -44.66 5.43
N ASP A 83 1.79 -45.40 5.93
CA ASP A 83 0.70 -44.78 6.72
C ASP A 83 1.23 -44.06 7.96
N ALA A 84 2.17 -44.67 8.68
CA ALA A 84 2.83 -44.02 9.81
C ALA A 84 3.58 -42.75 9.39
N GLY A 85 4.24 -42.78 8.22
CA GLY A 85 4.88 -41.61 7.62
C GLY A 85 3.89 -40.51 7.28
N ARG A 86 2.73 -40.84 6.71
CA ARG A 86 1.65 -39.88 6.42
C ARG A 86 1.12 -39.21 7.67
N THR A 87 0.89 -39.97 8.75
CA THR A 87 0.45 -39.43 10.04
C THR A 87 1.45 -38.43 10.62
N VAL A 88 2.76 -38.68 10.46
CA VAL A 88 3.80 -37.74 10.90
C VAL A 88 3.93 -36.54 9.95
N ALA A 89 3.79 -36.75 8.64
CA ALA A 89 4.02 -35.71 7.63
C ALA A 89 2.85 -34.74 7.46
N ALA A 90 1.61 -35.17 7.69
CA ALA A 90 0.41 -34.34 7.53
C ALA A 90 0.45 -33.03 8.35
N PRO A 91 0.69 -33.04 9.68
CA PRO A 91 0.78 -31.79 10.44
C PRO A 91 1.98 -30.94 10.02
N LEU A 92 3.10 -31.56 9.61
CA LEU A 92 4.27 -30.81 9.13
C LEU A 92 3.99 -30.06 7.82
N LEU A 93 3.25 -30.69 6.91
CA LEU A 93 2.84 -30.06 5.67
C LEU A 93 1.84 -28.94 5.93
N ALA A 94 0.88 -29.15 6.83
CA ALA A 94 -0.10 -28.13 7.21
C ALA A 94 0.57 -26.90 7.84
N ASP A 95 1.51 -27.09 8.77
CA ASP A 95 2.30 -26.01 9.38
C ASP A 95 3.09 -25.24 8.33
N GLU A 96 3.72 -25.95 7.38
CA GLU A 96 4.51 -25.32 6.32
C GLU A 96 3.62 -24.55 5.33
N GLN A 97 2.47 -25.11 4.95
CA GLN A 97 1.48 -24.43 4.12
C GLN A 97 0.94 -23.18 4.81
N ALA A 98 0.65 -23.26 6.12
CA ALA A 98 0.20 -22.12 6.90
C ALA A 98 1.29 -21.05 7.00
N ARG A 99 2.56 -21.43 7.21
CA ARG A 99 3.71 -20.51 7.20
C ARG A 99 3.85 -19.81 5.86
N VAL A 100 3.84 -20.56 4.76
CA VAL A 100 3.95 -20.01 3.40
C VAL A 100 2.78 -19.10 3.08
N LEU A 101 1.55 -19.48 3.46
CA LEU A 101 0.37 -18.65 3.28
C LEU A 101 0.47 -17.37 4.13
N ALA A 102 0.94 -17.45 5.37
CA ALA A 102 1.14 -16.28 6.22
C ALA A 102 2.17 -15.32 5.65
N GLU A 103 3.28 -15.82 5.10
CA GLU A 103 4.30 -15.01 4.42
C GLU A 103 3.76 -14.35 3.14
N GLN A 104 2.98 -15.08 2.36
CA GLN A 104 2.29 -14.53 1.17
C GLN A 104 1.29 -13.44 1.57
N ARG A 105 0.49 -13.67 2.61
CA ARG A 105 -0.50 -12.69 3.10
C ARG A 105 0.16 -11.46 3.70
N ALA A 106 1.27 -11.63 4.43
CA ALA A 106 2.01 -10.54 5.04
C ALA A 106 2.61 -9.56 4.01
N THR A 107 2.83 -10.02 2.78
CA THR A 107 3.35 -9.20 1.67
C THR A 107 2.29 -8.82 0.64
N ALA A 108 1.05 -9.28 0.82
CA ALA A 108 -0.04 -8.97 -0.09
C ALA A 108 -0.47 -7.50 0.06
N VAL A 109 -0.38 -6.75 -1.03
CA VAL A 109 -0.87 -5.37 -1.12
C VAL A 109 -2.17 -5.36 -1.90
N ARG A 110 -3.20 -4.71 -1.36
CA ARG A 110 -4.45 -4.41 -2.08
C ARG A 110 -4.70 -2.92 -2.05
N VAL A 111 -5.08 -2.38 -3.21
CA VAL A 111 -5.55 -1.00 -3.36
C VAL A 111 -7.07 -1.05 -3.43
N LEU A 112 -7.74 -0.27 -2.59
CA LEU A 112 -9.20 -0.23 -2.57
C LEU A 112 -9.73 0.62 -3.73
N PRO A 113 -10.85 0.21 -4.36
CA PRO A 113 -11.52 1.04 -5.36
C PRO A 113 -12.14 2.28 -4.69
N LEU A 114 -11.75 3.48 -5.14
CA LEU A 114 -12.19 4.76 -4.56
C LEU A 114 -13.18 5.54 -5.42
N PHE A 115 -13.60 5.00 -6.58
CA PHE A 115 -14.52 5.68 -7.46
C PHE A 115 -15.97 5.39 -7.05
N PRO A 116 -16.70 6.35 -6.46
CA PRO A 116 -18.14 6.23 -6.35
C PRO A 116 -18.71 6.23 -7.77
N ARG A 117 -19.33 5.12 -8.18
CA ARG A 117 -20.39 5.23 -9.18
C ARG A 117 -21.45 6.14 -8.57
N SER A 118 -21.97 7.08 -9.36
CA SER A 118 -22.79 8.20 -8.88
C SER A 118 -23.86 7.76 -7.87
N GLN A 119 -24.21 8.60 -6.90
CA GLN A 119 -25.26 8.30 -5.89
C GLN A 119 -26.60 7.86 -6.51
N ALA A 120 -26.87 8.25 -7.76
CA ALA A 120 -28.04 7.80 -8.53
C ALA A 120 -28.06 6.28 -8.79
N GLU A 121 -26.91 5.61 -8.73
CA GLU A 121 -26.76 4.15 -8.94
C GLU A 121 -26.91 3.29 -7.67
N GLU A 122 -27.06 3.90 -6.48
CA GLU A 122 -27.28 3.19 -5.19
C GLU A 122 -28.74 2.69 -5.00
N THR A 123 -29.57 2.82 -6.03
CA THR A 123 -31.02 2.59 -5.93
C THR A 123 -31.43 1.13 -6.14
N ASP A 124 -30.61 0.33 -6.84
CA ASP A 124 -30.93 -1.04 -7.20
C ASP A 124 -29.97 -2.06 -6.55
N ASP A 125 -30.54 -3.12 -5.96
CA ASP A 125 -29.78 -4.25 -5.45
C ASP A 125 -29.12 -5.04 -6.60
N ARG A 126 -27.81 -5.26 -6.49
CA ARG A 126 -27.04 -6.06 -7.45
C ARG A 126 -26.51 -7.34 -6.78
N PRO A 127 -26.44 -8.46 -7.51
CA PRO A 127 -25.90 -9.70 -7.00
C PRO A 127 -24.37 -9.67 -6.94
N VAL A 128 -23.80 -10.12 -5.82
CA VAL A 128 -22.36 -10.32 -5.64
C VAL A 128 -22.11 -11.65 -4.93
N GLU A 129 -21.14 -12.42 -5.41
CA GLU A 129 -20.69 -13.66 -4.78
C GLU A 129 -19.47 -13.38 -3.90
N LEU A 130 -19.61 -13.63 -2.59
CA LEU A 130 -18.55 -13.47 -1.60
C LEU A 130 -18.36 -14.81 -0.90
N ASP A 131 -17.14 -15.35 -0.94
CA ASP A 131 -16.78 -16.65 -0.35
C ASP A 131 -17.74 -17.81 -0.70
N GLY A 132 -18.20 -17.85 -1.95
CA GLY A 132 -19.11 -18.89 -2.43
C GLY A 132 -20.58 -18.68 -2.04
N ARG A 133 -20.94 -17.51 -1.51
CA ARG A 133 -22.31 -17.15 -1.15
C ARG A 133 -22.77 -15.91 -1.91
N TRP A 134 -23.98 -15.98 -2.46
CA TRP A 134 -24.61 -14.85 -3.15
C TRP A 134 -25.27 -13.88 -2.15
N HIS A 135 -25.05 -12.58 -2.38
CA HIS A 135 -25.65 -11.47 -1.66
C HIS A 135 -26.30 -10.51 -2.65
N LEU A 136 -27.39 -9.86 -2.24
CA LEU A 136 -28.00 -8.73 -2.95
C LEU A 136 -27.73 -7.46 -2.15
N ALA A 137 -27.11 -6.47 -2.78
CA ALA A 137 -26.77 -5.21 -2.14
C ALA A 137 -26.68 -4.07 -3.17
N CYS A 138 -27.02 -2.86 -2.74
CA CYS A 138 -26.83 -1.63 -3.51
C CYS A 138 -25.56 -0.86 -3.08
N ARG A 139 -25.06 -1.13 -1.85
CA ARG A 139 -23.83 -0.54 -1.32
C ARG A 139 -23.02 -1.53 -0.48
N GLY A 140 -21.69 -1.44 -0.56
CA GLY A 140 -20.75 -2.15 0.30
C GLY A 140 -19.76 -1.20 1.00
N ASP A 141 -19.73 -1.23 2.32
CA ASP A 141 -18.87 -0.36 3.12
C ASP A 141 -17.74 -1.20 3.74
N TYR A 142 -16.49 -0.82 3.46
CA TYR A 142 -15.33 -1.30 4.19
C TYR A 142 -15.27 -0.60 5.54
N VAL A 143 -15.54 -1.33 6.63
CA VAL A 143 -15.61 -0.75 7.97
C VAL A 143 -14.32 -1.00 8.73
N ILE A 144 -13.72 0.07 9.26
CA ILE A 144 -12.63 0.03 10.23
C ILE A 144 -13.21 0.35 11.60
N ARG A 145 -13.22 -0.63 12.51
CA ARG A 145 -13.71 -0.43 13.88
C ARG A 145 -12.66 0.23 14.75
N LEU A 146 -13.12 0.81 15.87
CA LEU A 146 -12.24 1.44 16.85
C LEU A 146 -11.31 0.46 17.55
N ASP A 147 -11.68 -0.83 17.61
CA ASP A 147 -10.83 -1.90 18.14
C ASP A 147 -9.76 -2.40 17.16
N GLY A 148 -9.71 -1.82 15.94
CA GLY A 148 -8.78 -2.18 14.88
C GLY A 148 -9.22 -3.37 14.03
N THR A 149 -10.36 -4.00 14.33
CA THR A 149 -10.92 -5.05 13.46
C THR A 149 -11.65 -4.44 12.27
N THR A 150 -11.88 -5.28 11.26
CA THR A 150 -12.53 -4.88 10.01
C THR A 150 -13.72 -5.78 9.70
N CYS A 151 -14.69 -5.23 8.99
CA CYS A 151 -15.78 -6.02 8.41
C CYS A 151 -16.31 -5.35 7.15
N LEU A 152 -17.04 -6.11 6.32
CA LEU A 152 -17.86 -5.54 5.26
C LEU A 152 -19.30 -5.34 5.76
N GLN A 153 -19.86 -4.15 5.58
CA GLN A 153 -21.31 -3.92 5.70
C GLN A 153 -21.92 -3.81 4.31
N LEU A 154 -22.74 -4.78 3.92
CA LEU A 154 -23.54 -4.74 2.71
C LEU A 154 -24.91 -4.15 3.04
N TRP A 155 -25.34 -3.17 2.26
CA TRP A 155 -26.66 -2.55 2.38
C TRP A 155 -27.53 -2.92 1.19
N SER A 156 -28.78 -3.27 1.46
CA SER A 156 -29.81 -3.37 0.43
C SER A 156 -30.45 -2.02 0.15
N ALA A 157 -31.12 -1.91 -1.00
CA ALA A 157 -31.96 -0.77 -1.35
C ALA A 157 -33.11 -0.56 -0.34
N ALA A 158 -33.51 -1.61 0.38
CA ALA A 158 -34.47 -1.54 1.48
C ALA A 158 -33.87 -1.04 2.81
N GLY A 159 -32.59 -0.68 2.83
CA GLY A 159 -31.87 -0.21 4.02
C GLY A 159 -31.49 -1.32 5.00
N GLN A 160 -31.56 -2.59 4.60
CA GLN A 160 -31.13 -3.70 5.46
C GLN A 160 -29.62 -3.87 5.38
N VAL A 161 -28.97 -4.14 6.52
CA VAL A 161 -27.52 -4.33 6.60
C VAL A 161 -27.15 -5.79 6.86
N THR A 162 -26.22 -6.32 6.07
CA THR A 162 -25.56 -7.62 6.31
C THR A 162 -24.09 -7.40 6.64
N ARG A 163 -23.62 -8.02 7.72
CA ARG A 163 -22.24 -7.93 8.17
C ARG A 163 -21.46 -9.20 7.83
N LEU A 164 -20.27 -9.03 7.26
CA LEU A 164 -19.30 -10.09 7.03
C LEU A 164 -18.00 -9.80 7.77
N GLU A 165 -17.65 -10.66 8.72
CA GLU A 165 -16.40 -10.55 9.49
C GLU A 165 -15.22 -11.08 8.69
N GLY A 166 -14.14 -10.31 8.62
CA GLY A 166 -12.92 -10.71 7.94
C GLY A 166 -11.74 -9.83 8.33
N ASP A 167 -10.54 -10.36 8.17
CA ASP A 167 -9.34 -9.53 8.29
C ASP A 167 -9.25 -8.48 7.15
N PRO A 168 -8.37 -7.47 7.26
CA PRO A 168 -8.31 -6.37 6.31
C PRO A 168 -8.13 -6.81 4.85
N LEU A 169 -7.35 -7.86 4.60
CA LEU A 169 -7.07 -8.35 3.26
C LEU A 169 -8.28 -9.06 2.66
N GLN A 170 -9.03 -9.80 3.49
CA GLN A 170 -10.26 -10.47 3.11
C GLN A 170 -11.37 -9.45 2.81
N VAL A 171 -11.59 -8.48 3.71
CA VAL A 171 -12.61 -7.44 3.53
C VAL A 171 -12.31 -6.59 2.30
N ALA A 172 -11.03 -6.28 2.03
CA ALA A 172 -10.62 -5.59 0.82
C ALA A 172 -10.95 -6.39 -0.46
N ALA A 173 -10.78 -7.71 -0.43
CA ALA A 173 -11.14 -8.58 -1.56
C ALA A 173 -12.66 -8.58 -1.81
N TRP A 174 -13.47 -8.64 -0.75
CA TRP A 174 -14.93 -8.57 -0.90
C TRP A 174 -15.40 -7.19 -1.39
N LEU A 175 -14.80 -6.10 -0.90
CA LEU A 175 -15.12 -4.76 -1.39
C LEU A 175 -14.80 -4.62 -2.88
N GLN A 176 -13.67 -5.17 -3.33
CA GLN A 176 -13.33 -5.21 -4.76
C GLN A 176 -14.38 -5.99 -5.56
N ALA A 177 -14.81 -7.16 -5.08
CA ALA A 177 -15.86 -7.93 -5.74
C ALA A 177 -17.19 -7.16 -5.83
N CYS A 178 -17.55 -6.39 -4.80
CA CYS A 178 -18.71 -5.50 -4.82
C CYS A 178 -18.56 -4.43 -5.91
N HIS A 179 -17.41 -3.75 -5.95
CA HIS A 179 -17.12 -2.75 -6.96
C HIS A 179 -17.18 -3.33 -8.39
N ASP A 180 -16.63 -4.52 -8.60
CA ASP A 180 -16.63 -5.19 -9.90
C ASP A 180 -18.04 -5.63 -10.33
N ALA A 181 -18.90 -5.99 -9.37
CA ALA A 181 -20.34 -6.20 -9.57
C ALA A 181 -21.12 -4.89 -9.82
N GLY A 182 -20.46 -3.74 -9.71
CA GLY A 182 -21.05 -2.42 -9.90
C GLY A 182 -21.84 -1.90 -8.70
N ILE A 183 -21.65 -2.48 -7.53
CA ILE A 183 -22.21 -2.01 -6.26
C ILE A 183 -21.42 -0.77 -5.82
N ALA A 184 -22.10 0.24 -5.27
CA ALA A 184 -21.41 1.41 -4.72
C ALA A 184 -20.53 1.00 -3.53
N VAL A 185 -19.28 1.48 -3.49
CA VAL A 185 -18.33 1.11 -2.44
C VAL A 185 -17.78 2.32 -1.71
N ARG A 186 -17.57 2.18 -0.40
CA ARG A 186 -17.06 3.25 0.47
C ARG A 186 -16.12 2.69 1.55
N ILE A 187 -15.38 3.59 2.19
CA ILE A 187 -14.64 3.33 3.43
C ILE A 187 -15.37 4.04 4.56
N GLN A 188 -15.61 3.33 5.66
CA GLN A 188 -16.35 3.82 6.82
C GLN A 188 -15.52 3.59 8.09
N VAL A 189 -15.52 4.58 8.98
CA VAL A 189 -14.97 4.44 10.33
C VAL A 189 -16.13 4.13 11.27
N ASN A 190 -15.98 3.02 12.00
CA ASN A 190 -17.00 2.42 12.85
C ASN A 190 -18.23 1.90 12.09
N GLU A 191 -19.01 1.07 12.74
CA GLU A 191 -20.21 0.49 12.14
C GLU A 191 -21.38 1.47 12.16
N SER A 192 -22.24 1.40 11.13
CA SER A 192 -23.52 2.11 11.12
C SER A 192 -24.68 1.14 11.07
N THR A 193 -25.81 1.54 11.65
CA THR A 193 -27.12 0.89 11.50
C THR A 193 -28.10 1.75 10.70
N THR A 194 -27.70 2.96 10.30
CA THR A 194 -28.47 3.85 9.44
C THR A 194 -27.78 4.01 8.07
N PRO A 195 -28.52 3.86 6.95
CA PRO A 195 -27.96 3.98 5.61
C PRO A 195 -27.30 5.34 5.34
N GLU A 196 -27.84 6.43 5.87
CA GLU A 196 -27.43 7.80 5.61
C GLU A 196 -26.24 8.30 6.46
N ALA A 197 -25.84 7.55 7.50
CA ALA A 197 -24.72 7.97 8.34
C ALA A 197 -23.41 8.07 7.54
N GLY A 198 -22.68 9.16 7.74
CA GLY A 198 -21.37 9.38 7.13
C GLY A 198 -21.42 9.78 5.65
N ILE A 199 -22.61 10.05 5.08
CA ILE A 199 -22.70 10.71 3.76
C ILE A 199 -22.27 12.18 3.93
N PRO A 200 -21.15 12.63 3.31
CA PRO A 200 -20.82 14.04 3.31
C PRO A 200 -21.88 14.82 2.55
N ASP A 201 -22.34 15.95 3.13
CA ASP A 201 -23.21 16.90 2.43
C ASP A 201 -22.56 17.20 1.07
N GLY A 202 -23.27 16.91 -0.03
CA GLY A 202 -22.75 16.80 -1.40
C GLY A 202 -22.11 18.05 -2.01
N THR A 203 -21.74 19.03 -1.19
CA THR A 203 -20.86 20.14 -1.54
C THR A 203 -19.45 19.58 -1.77
N ALA A 204 -18.96 19.68 -3.01
CA ALA A 204 -17.55 19.46 -3.28
C ALA A 204 -16.71 20.32 -2.29
N PRO A 205 -15.68 19.76 -1.64
CA PRO A 205 -14.79 20.54 -0.78
C PRO A 205 -14.29 21.74 -1.58
N ALA A 206 -14.51 22.95 -1.05
CA ALA A 206 -14.03 24.16 -1.71
C ALA A 206 -12.50 24.09 -1.83
N ASP A 207 -11.96 24.45 -3.00
CA ASP A 207 -10.52 24.63 -3.18
C ASP A 207 -9.98 25.60 -2.11
N LEU A 208 -9.08 25.11 -1.26
CA LEU A 208 -8.50 25.88 -0.15
C LEU A 208 -7.42 26.86 -0.59
N THR A 209 -7.08 26.91 -1.89
CA THR A 209 -6.05 27.81 -2.45
C THR A 209 -6.28 29.27 -2.03
N GLY A 210 -7.53 29.74 -1.96
CA GLY A 210 -7.83 31.11 -1.53
C GLY A 210 -7.56 31.37 -0.05
N THR A 211 -7.78 30.37 0.81
CA THR A 211 -7.46 30.44 2.24
C THR A 211 -5.96 30.37 2.47
N TRP A 212 -5.28 29.46 1.76
CA TRP A 212 -3.81 29.35 1.77
C TRP A 212 -3.14 30.68 1.40
N TYR A 213 -3.60 31.35 0.33
CA TYR A 213 -3.02 32.63 -0.11
C TYR A 213 -3.12 33.71 0.97
N ARG A 214 -4.29 33.86 1.62
CA ARG A 214 -4.49 34.87 2.66
C ARG A 214 -3.63 34.62 3.89
N GLN A 215 -3.42 33.35 4.26
CA GLN A 215 -2.54 32.99 5.36
C GLN A 215 -1.07 33.29 5.02
N LEU A 216 -0.66 33.01 3.77
CA LEU A 216 0.68 33.34 3.28
C LEU A 216 0.92 34.85 3.30
N ASP A 217 -0.01 35.65 2.77
CA ASP A 217 0.06 37.11 2.76
C ASP A 217 0.18 37.70 4.17
N ALA A 218 -0.71 37.29 5.09
CA ALA A 218 -0.63 37.73 6.48
C ALA A 218 0.72 37.38 7.16
N ALA A 219 1.28 36.20 6.86
CA ALA A 219 2.56 35.77 7.40
C ALA A 219 3.75 36.55 6.79
N LEU A 220 3.71 36.84 5.49
CA LEU A 220 4.72 37.67 4.82
C LEU A 220 4.68 39.11 5.36
N GLN A 221 3.48 39.67 5.57
CA GLN A 221 3.32 40.99 6.17
C GLN A 221 3.91 41.05 7.59
N ALA A 222 3.79 39.98 8.38
CA ALA A 222 4.41 39.90 9.70
C ALA A 222 5.96 39.91 9.66
N LEU A 223 6.56 39.48 8.55
CA LEU A 223 8.00 39.63 8.26
C LEU A 223 8.35 40.97 7.60
N GLY A 224 7.38 41.87 7.45
CA GLY A 224 7.57 43.15 6.78
C GLY A 224 7.67 43.05 5.25
N ILE A 225 7.19 41.96 4.66
CA ILE A 225 7.14 41.74 3.20
C ILE A 225 5.71 42.00 2.71
N THR A 226 5.56 42.88 1.73
CA THR A 226 4.26 43.33 1.21
C THR A 226 4.23 43.25 -0.32
N GLY A 227 3.04 43.33 -0.93
CA GLY A 227 2.88 43.32 -2.39
C GLY A 227 2.04 42.17 -2.94
N LEU A 228 1.56 41.26 -2.09
CA LEU A 228 0.54 40.30 -2.46
C LEU A 228 -0.83 41.00 -2.52
N THR A 229 -1.44 41.02 -3.71
CA THR A 229 -2.70 41.74 -3.99
C THR A 229 -3.86 40.80 -4.22
N GLU A 230 -5.08 41.34 -4.18
CA GLU A 230 -6.30 40.59 -4.51
C GLU A 230 -6.29 40.10 -5.97
N ASP A 231 -5.70 40.84 -6.90
CA ASP A 231 -5.58 40.42 -8.31
C ASP A 231 -4.67 39.19 -8.45
N ILE A 232 -3.52 39.19 -7.77
CA ILE A 232 -2.63 38.03 -7.70
C ILE A 232 -3.37 36.86 -7.05
N ARG A 233 -4.15 37.09 -5.99
CA ARG A 233 -4.97 36.05 -5.35
C ARG A 233 -5.95 35.43 -6.34
N GLN A 234 -6.66 36.23 -7.12
CA GLN A 234 -7.63 35.74 -8.10
C GLN A 234 -6.96 34.92 -9.20
N ALA A 235 -5.81 35.38 -9.72
CA ALA A 235 -5.04 34.64 -10.71
C ALA A 235 -4.55 33.27 -10.19
N VAL A 236 -4.20 33.18 -8.90
CA VAL A 236 -3.77 31.92 -8.27
C VAL A 236 -4.95 30.99 -7.99
N VAL A 237 -6.09 31.50 -7.54
CA VAL A 237 -7.30 30.71 -7.20
C VAL A 237 -8.03 30.22 -8.44
N SER A 238 -8.13 31.07 -9.47
CA SER A 238 -8.80 30.76 -10.73
C SER A 238 -7.83 30.88 -11.90
N PRO A 239 -6.84 29.97 -12.01
CA PRO A 239 -5.80 30.07 -13.01
C PRO A 239 -6.28 29.71 -14.41
N GLU A 240 -5.56 30.20 -15.41
CA GLU A 240 -5.68 29.74 -16.80
C GLU A 240 -5.44 28.24 -16.93
N ALA A 241 -5.94 27.64 -18.00
CA ALA A 241 -5.92 26.19 -18.19
C ALA A 241 -4.51 25.57 -18.08
N ALA A 242 -3.48 26.27 -18.57
CA ALA A 242 -2.09 25.83 -18.52
C ALA A 242 -1.54 25.69 -17.09
N LEU A 243 -2.05 26.49 -16.15
CA LEU A 243 -1.55 26.58 -14.78
C LEU A 243 -2.39 25.76 -13.78
N ARG A 244 -3.55 25.21 -14.20
CA ARG A 244 -4.44 24.41 -13.31
C ARG A 244 -3.78 23.15 -12.76
N ALA A 245 -2.84 22.56 -13.49
CA ALA A 245 -2.11 21.37 -13.04
C ALA A 245 -1.04 21.69 -11.98
N LEU A 246 -0.68 22.97 -11.83
CA LEU A 246 0.35 23.40 -10.89
C LEU A 246 -0.20 23.49 -9.46
N ARG A 247 0.67 23.24 -8.49
CA ARG A 247 0.38 23.51 -7.07
C ARG A 247 0.34 25.01 -6.81
N ALA A 248 -0.37 25.42 -5.75
CA ALA A 248 -0.58 26.82 -5.41
C ALA A 248 0.73 27.66 -5.28
N PRO A 249 1.84 27.17 -4.67
CA PRO A 249 3.11 27.90 -4.64
C PRO A 249 3.71 28.16 -6.03
N ALA A 250 3.69 27.17 -6.92
CA ALA A 250 4.19 27.30 -8.28
C ALA A 250 3.32 28.25 -9.12
N ARG A 251 1.98 28.20 -8.94
CA ARG A 251 1.06 29.17 -9.54
C ARG A 251 1.37 30.58 -9.08
N LEU A 252 1.60 30.79 -7.79
CA LEU A 252 1.95 32.10 -7.25
C LEU A 252 3.26 32.63 -7.82
N LEU A 253 4.31 31.82 -7.88
CA LEU A 253 5.58 32.25 -8.47
C LEU A 253 5.43 32.63 -9.94
N HIS A 254 4.67 31.85 -10.72
CA HIS A 254 4.36 32.18 -12.11
C HIS A 254 3.67 33.55 -12.24
N VAL A 255 2.63 33.80 -11.44
CA VAL A 255 1.94 35.10 -11.43
C VAL A 255 2.87 36.23 -11.00
N LEU A 256 3.77 35.98 -10.04
CA LEU A 256 4.75 36.97 -9.58
C LEU A 256 5.87 37.26 -10.59
N ARG A 257 6.05 36.46 -11.64
CA ARG A 257 7.05 36.77 -12.70
C ARG A 257 6.64 37.99 -13.52
N ASP A 258 5.34 38.14 -13.74
CA ASP A 258 4.75 39.22 -14.53
C ASP A 258 4.19 40.37 -13.66
N ALA A 259 4.28 40.24 -12.32
CA ALA A 259 3.83 41.24 -11.37
C ALA A 259 4.98 42.09 -10.83
N ASP A 260 4.64 43.22 -10.21
CA ASP A 260 5.62 44.00 -9.45
C ASP A 260 6.23 43.16 -8.31
N PRO A 261 7.55 43.27 -8.06
CA PRO A 261 8.20 42.51 -7.01
C PRO A 261 7.65 42.90 -5.63
N LEU A 262 7.56 41.91 -4.76
CA LEU A 262 7.22 42.12 -3.36
C LEU A 262 8.27 43.02 -2.71
N THR A 263 7.86 43.85 -1.75
CA THR A 263 8.76 44.80 -1.09
C THR A 263 8.97 44.39 0.36
N ALA A 264 10.24 44.22 0.75
CA ALA A 264 10.62 43.96 2.14
C ALA A 264 11.03 45.26 2.85
N ALA A 265 10.60 45.44 4.10
CA ALA A 265 11.00 46.56 4.95
C ALA A 265 12.33 46.32 5.69
N GLY A 266 12.65 45.06 5.99
CA GLY A 266 13.89 44.65 6.66
C GLY A 266 15.01 44.25 5.70
N TYR A 267 16.17 43.88 6.24
CA TYR A 267 17.29 43.39 5.44
C TYR A 267 17.16 41.89 5.17
N GLU A 268 17.66 41.46 4.00
CA GLU A 268 17.63 40.06 3.55
C GLU A 268 18.25 39.14 4.60
N LYS A 269 19.47 39.44 5.04
CA LYS A 269 20.23 38.63 6.01
C LYS A 269 19.52 38.41 7.35
N ASP A 270 18.70 39.37 7.78
CA ASP A 270 17.97 39.29 9.06
C ASP A 270 16.65 38.52 8.92
N THR A 271 16.13 38.41 7.69
CA THR A 271 14.79 37.86 7.40
C THR A 271 14.87 36.49 6.71
N GLU A 272 15.98 36.16 6.04
CA GLU A 272 16.17 34.99 5.19
C GLU A 272 15.80 33.67 5.88
N ALA A 273 16.30 33.44 7.11
CA ALA A 273 16.02 32.19 7.83
C ALA A 273 14.52 32.05 8.19
N ALA A 274 13.89 33.14 8.65
CA ALA A 274 12.48 33.15 9.01
C ALA A 274 11.57 33.02 7.77
N LEU A 275 11.96 33.65 6.66
CA LEU A 275 11.27 33.58 5.38
C LEU A 275 11.38 32.19 4.76
N THR A 276 12.56 31.57 4.78
CA THR A 276 12.77 30.19 4.30
C THR A 276 11.85 29.21 5.04
N ASP A 277 11.81 29.31 6.37
CA ASP A 277 10.97 28.45 7.22
C ASP A 277 9.46 28.71 7.00
N LEU A 278 9.06 29.96 6.82
CA LEU A 278 7.68 30.33 6.47
C LEU A 278 7.27 29.74 5.12
N LEU A 279 8.07 29.94 4.07
CA LEU A 279 7.76 29.46 2.72
C LEU A 279 7.76 27.93 2.66
N ALA A 280 8.67 27.25 3.38
CA ALA A 280 8.65 25.80 3.51
C ALA A 280 7.34 25.30 4.16
N ARG A 281 6.87 25.95 5.24
CA ARG A 281 5.56 25.65 5.84
C ARG A 281 4.38 25.93 4.92
N ALA A 282 4.52 26.90 4.02
CA ALA A 282 3.53 27.21 2.99
C ALA A 282 3.58 26.26 1.78
N GLY A 283 4.50 25.30 1.76
CA GLY A 283 4.60 24.24 0.74
C GLY A 283 5.52 24.57 -0.44
N PHE A 284 6.36 25.60 -0.34
CA PHE A 284 7.38 25.90 -1.35
C PHE A 284 8.53 24.88 -1.31
N THR A 285 9.08 24.54 -2.47
CA THR A 285 10.33 23.76 -2.57
C THR A 285 11.56 24.64 -2.33
N GLY A 286 12.73 24.04 -2.12
CA GLY A 286 13.98 24.80 -1.95
C GLY A 286 14.25 25.77 -3.10
N ASP A 287 14.10 25.32 -4.34
CA ASP A 287 14.30 26.15 -5.53
C ASP A 287 13.27 27.29 -5.61
N GLN A 288 12.03 27.03 -5.21
CA GLN A 288 10.97 28.04 -5.17
C GLN A 288 11.19 29.09 -4.07
N VAL A 289 11.74 28.68 -2.92
CA VAL A 289 12.17 29.61 -1.86
C VAL A 289 13.29 30.50 -2.38
N GLN A 290 14.27 29.92 -3.07
CA GLN A 290 15.37 30.66 -3.66
C GLN A 290 14.88 31.64 -4.75
N GLU A 291 13.96 31.20 -5.62
CA GLU A 291 13.33 32.08 -6.61
C GLU A 291 12.61 33.26 -5.93
N MET A 292 11.83 32.97 -4.87
CA MET A 292 11.12 34.02 -4.12
C MET A 292 12.10 35.04 -3.52
N GLN A 293 13.17 34.57 -2.87
CA GLN A 293 14.15 35.42 -2.17
C GLN A 293 14.98 36.27 -3.13
N LEU A 294 15.45 35.67 -4.23
CA LEU A 294 16.38 36.32 -5.15
C LEU A 294 15.68 37.16 -6.23
N HIS A 295 14.47 36.76 -6.66
CA HIS A 295 13.86 37.26 -7.89
C HIS A 295 12.46 37.85 -7.71
N ARG A 296 11.81 37.63 -6.56
CA ARG A 296 10.44 38.12 -6.32
C ARG A 296 10.32 39.10 -5.17
N ILE A 297 11.35 39.24 -4.33
CA ILE A 297 11.38 40.20 -3.22
C ILE A 297 12.48 41.25 -3.45
N ARG A 298 12.10 42.52 -3.41
CA ARG A 298 12.98 43.68 -3.44
C ARG A 298 13.36 44.07 -2.01
N TRP A 299 14.66 44.00 -1.70
CA TRP A 299 15.23 44.35 -0.40
C TRP A 299 15.73 45.80 -0.36
N PRO A 300 15.65 46.53 0.78
CA PRO A 300 15.96 47.96 0.86
C PRO A 300 17.39 48.37 0.46
N GLN A 301 18.38 47.51 0.68
CA GLN A 301 19.79 47.77 0.34
C GLN A 301 20.18 47.35 -1.07
N MET A 302 19.27 46.70 -1.80
CA MET A 302 19.56 46.19 -3.14
C MET A 302 19.35 47.30 -4.15
N SER A 303 20.41 47.66 -4.88
CA SER A 303 20.31 48.63 -5.97
C SER A 303 19.45 48.06 -7.12
N GLU A 304 18.86 48.94 -7.94
CA GLU A 304 18.08 48.51 -9.12
C GLU A 304 18.91 47.68 -10.09
N GLU A 305 20.21 47.99 -10.23
CA GLU A 305 21.13 47.22 -11.06
C GLU A 305 21.43 45.83 -10.49
N GLU A 306 21.53 45.69 -9.16
CA GLU A 306 21.73 44.39 -8.50
C GLU A 306 20.49 43.52 -8.59
N PHE A 307 19.30 44.08 -8.38
CA PHE A 307 18.04 43.35 -8.54
C PHE A 307 17.81 42.93 -10.00
N ALA A 308 18.04 43.82 -10.97
CA ALA A 308 17.94 43.51 -12.40
C ALA A 308 18.96 42.43 -12.83
N ARG A 309 20.15 42.40 -12.22
CA ARG A 309 21.15 41.35 -12.47
C ARG A 309 20.70 39.99 -11.92
N SER A 310 20.01 39.99 -10.78
CA SER A 310 19.39 38.78 -10.22
C SER A 310 18.34 38.23 -11.19
N LEU A 311 17.44 39.09 -11.69
CA LEU A 311 16.40 38.71 -12.66
C LEU A 311 16.98 38.10 -13.96
N ARG A 312 18.07 38.66 -14.50
CA ARG A 312 18.71 38.11 -15.72
C ARG A 312 19.36 36.74 -15.52
N LYS A 313 19.70 36.39 -14.28
CA LYS A 313 20.38 35.13 -13.96
C LYS A 313 19.39 33.96 -13.89
N SER A 314 18.11 34.23 -13.60
CA SER A 314 17.04 33.21 -13.67
C SER A 314 16.69 32.84 -15.11
N ASP A 315 16.65 33.82 -16.02
CA ASP A 315 16.24 33.59 -17.41
C ASP A 315 17.25 32.72 -18.18
N ILE A 316 18.53 32.80 -17.83
CA ILE A 316 19.61 31.99 -18.44
C ILE A 316 19.54 30.52 -17.97
N ASN A 317 19.01 30.26 -16.78
CA ASN A 317 18.88 28.89 -16.27
C ASN A 317 17.67 28.14 -16.87
N GLU A 318 16.61 28.84 -17.29
CA GLU A 318 15.45 28.23 -17.98
C GLU A 318 15.72 27.91 -19.47
N GLU A 319 16.72 28.54 -20.12
CA GLU A 319 17.09 28.21 -21.51
C GLU A 319 18.02 26.98 -21.64
N THR A 320 18.45 26.38 -20.52
CA THR A 320 19.40 25.24 -20.50
C THR A 320 18.88 23.94 -19.87
N GLU A 321 17.59 23.84 -19.55
CA GLU A 321 16.90 22.59 -19.17
C GLU A 321 15.77 22.24 -20.16
#